data_AF-A0A106BLG9-F1
#
_entry.id   AF-A0A106BLG9-F1
#
_cell.length_a   1.000
_cell.length_b   1.000
_cell.length_c   1.000
_cell.angle_alpha   90.00
_cell.angle_beta   90.00
_cell.angle_gamma   90.00
#
_symmetry.space_group_name_H-M   'P 1'
#
loop_
_entity.id
_entity.type
_entity.pdbx_description
1 polymer ?
#
loop_
_entity_poly.entity_id
_entity_poly.type
_entity_poly.pdbx_seq_one_letter_code
_entity_poly.pdbx_strand_id
1 'polypeptide(L)'
;MWRFESLDNAVARAQAHGVEVMLTLGQTPPWAAARPHEKVPNGWGASAEPKNMADWENYIRTVATRYKGKIKYYELWNEPRFREIDPYRAVAGFTGTAKQMVEMGAIAKRVLNEVDPEAMLISPAADSGLPGLKRLKAWLDAGGGKVSDVIAYHIYVTPPEQIPGVVHALRNLVNQYGLSGVEIWNTESGFVVESPDREAKVTGSEVFGEVLNVEKGAAYASRALILGAASGLDRFFWYSWDIPTMALTEGKGRTITLAGNAYIKTERWLRGAAINECRTADDKLWICTMNRGERKARLVWNTTGTRNWMVPAQWQARQYETLLGGMTNVDQSGRIRVDEAPLLIVSDDLAWGTP
;
A
#
# COMPACT_ATOMS: atom_id res chain seq x y z
N MET A 1 7.61 -28.03 -16.33
CA MET A 1 6.24 -28.29 -15.83
C MET A 1 5.84 -27.12 -14.94
N TRP A 2 4.70 -26.49 -15.20
CA TRP A 2 4.18 -25.37 -14.40
C TRP A 2 3.42 -25.89 -13.17
N ARG A 3 3.55 -25.22 -12.02
CA ARG A 3 2.84 -25.56 -10.77
C ARG A 3 1.90 -24.41 -10.38
N PHE A 4 0.64 -24.50 -10.78
CA PHE A 4 -0.34 -23.42 -10.58
C PHE A 4 -1.30 -23.61 -9.41
N GLU A 5 -1.34 -24.79 -8.79
CA GLU A 5 -2.38 -25.18 -7.81
C GLU A 5 -2.63 -24.13 -6.72
N SER A 6 -1.58 -23.60 -6.07
CA SER A 6 -1.74 -22.59 -5.02
C SER A 6 -2.34 -21.28 -5.55
N LEU A 7 -1.89 -20.81 -6.72
CA LEU A 7 -2.39 -19.58 -7.33
C LEU A 7 -3.80 -19.77 -7.90
N ASP A 8 -4.09 -20.94 -8.49
CA ASP A 8 -5.44 -21.31 -8.93
C ASP A 8 -6.44 -21.23 -7.77
N ASN A 9 -6.07 -21.80 -6.63
CA ASN A 9 -6.89 -21.78 -5.42
C ASN A 9 -7.09 -20.36 -4.87
N ALA A 10 -6.04 -19.53 -4.88
CA ALA A 10 -6.12 -18.14 -4.42
C ALA A 10 -7.03 -17.29 -5.33
N VAL A 11 -6.85 -17.38 -6.65
CA VAL A 11 -7.66 -16.65 -7.64
C VAL A 11 -9.11 -17.11 -7.59
N ALA A 12 -9.37 -18.42 -7.51
CA ALA A 12 -10.72 -18.94 -7.42
C ALA A 12 -11.47 -18.43 -6.17
N ARG A 13 -10.79 -18.36 -5.01
CA ARG A 13 -11.36 -17.77 -3.79
C ARG A 13 -11.63 -16.28 -3.95
N ALA A 14 -10.68 -15.53 -4.52
CA ALA A 14 -10.86 -14.10 -4.75
C ALA A 14 -12.09 -13.84 -5.63
N GLN A 15 -12.25 -14.57 -6.74
CA GLN A 15 -13.40 -14.45 -7.63
C GLN A 15 -14.72 -14.81 -6.94
N ALA A 16 -14.75 -15.89 -6.13
CA ALA A 16 -15.94 -16.28 -5.38
C ALA A 16 -16.41 -15.21 -4.37
N HIS A 17 -15.51 -14.32 -3.95
CA HIS A 17 -15.80 -13.22 -3.02
C HIS A 17 -15.80 -11.83 -3.68
N GLY A 18 -15.73 -11.75 -5.01
CA GLY A 18 -15.71 -10.47 -5.73
C GLY A 18 -14.47 -9.60 -5.42
N VAL A 19 -13.36 -10.22 -5.03
CA VAL A 19 -12.10 -9.54 -4.71
C VAL A 19 -11.23 -9.49 -5.96
N GLU A 20 -10.77 -8.29 -6.32
CA GLU A 20 -9.80 -8.11 -7.40
C GLU A 20 -8.40 -8.60 -6.98
N VAL A 21 -7.69 -9.24 -7.89
CA VAL A 21 -6.34 -9.76 -7.65
C VAL A 21 -5.31 -8.91 -8.38
N MET A 22 -4.26 -8.52 -7.64
CA MET A 22 -2.99 -8.06 -8.18
C MET A 22 -1.93 -9.15 -7.99
N LEU A 23 -1.24 -9.51 -9.06
CA LEU A 23 -0.16 -10.50 -9.03
C LEU A 23 1.18 -9.83 -9.32
N THR A 24 2.09 -9.89 -8.35
CA THR A 24 3.48 -9.48 -8.57
C THR A 24 4.24 -10.57 -9.34
N LEU A 25 4.77 -10.18 -10.50
CA LEU A 25 5.58 -11.02 -11.39
C LEU A 25 7.05 -10.92 -11.01
N GLY A 26 7.82 -11.99 -11.20
CA GLY A 26 9.28 -11.94 -11.04
C GLY A 26 9.86 -13.23 -10.47
N GLN A 27 10.96 -13.07 -9.73
CA GLN A 27 11.70 -14.17 -9.08
C GLN A 27 12.19 -15.24 -10.06
N THR A 28 13.23 -14.90 -10.81
CA THR A 28 13.77 -15.77 -11.87
C THR A 28 14.31 -17.09 -11.29
N PRO A 29 13.87 -18.27 -11.76
CA PRO A 29 14.38 -19.52 -11.24
C PRO A 29 15.87 -19.71 -11.61
N PRO A 30 16.66 -20.45 -10.78
CA PRO A 30 18.10 -20.58 -10.99
C PRO A 30 18.50 -21.02 -12.40
N TRP A 31 17.75 -21.91 -13.05
CA TRP A 31 18.08 -22.41 -14.39
C TRP A 31 17.94 -21.33 -15.49
N ALA A 32 17.12 -20.31 -15.26
CA ALA A 32 16.83 -19.22 -16.20
C ALA A 32 17.59 -17.92 -15.84
N ALA A 33 18.11 -17.79 -14.62
CA ALA A 33 18.75 -16.57 -14.14
C ALA A 33 20.06 -16.27 -14.89
N ALA A 34 20.29 -14.99 -15.23
CA ALA A 34 21.57 -14.52 -15.75
C ALA A 34 22.71 -14.65 -14.72
N ARG A 35 22.36 -14.62 -13.43
CA ARG A 35 23.26 -14.81 -12.30
C ARG A 35 22.73 -15.93 -11.38
N PRO A 36 22.85 -17.21 -11.79
CA PRO A 36 22.23 -18.33 -11.08
C PRO A 36 22.86 -18.60 -9.70
N HIS A 37 24.05 -18.09 -9.44
CA HIS A 37 24.77 -18.23 -8.17
C HIS A 37 24.66 -16.98 -7.27
N GLU A 38 23.83 -16.00 -7.63
CA GLU A 38 23.55 -14.86 -6.77
C GLU A 38 22.69 -15.31 -5.59
N LYS A 39 23.24 -15.27 -4.37
CA LYS A 39 22.52 -15.67 -3.16
C LYS A 39 21.67 -14.51 -2.64
N VAL A 40 20.36 -14.66 -2.67
CA VAL A 40 19.40 -13.70 -2.12
C VAL A 40 18.37 -14.40 -1.22
N PRO A 41 17.60 -13.67 -0.39
CA PRO A 41 16.65 -14.28 0.54
C PRO A 41 15.63 -15.22 -0.11
N ASN A 42 15.20 -14.91 -1.34
CA ASN A 42 14.19 -15.68 -2.08
C ASN A 42 14.75 -16.89 -2.85
N GLY A 43 16.04 -17.21 -2.67
CA GLY A 43 16.71 -18.33 -3.31
C GLY A 43 17.74 -17.89 -4.37
N TRP A 44 18.50 -18.86 -4.86
CA TRP A 44 19.61 -18.61 -5.79
C TRP A 44 19.13 -18.03 -7.13
N GLY A 45 19.72 -16.92 -7.55
CA GLY A 45 19.40 -16.24 -8.81
C GLY A 45 18.03 -15.54 -8.86
N ALA A 46 17.22 -15.61 -7.80
CA ALA A 46 15.85 -15.11 -7.79
C ALA A 46 15.75 -13.59 -8.07
N SER A 47 16.79 -12.83 -7.72
CA SER A 47 16.85 -11.38 -7.95
C SER A 47 17.33 -10.98 -9.35
N ALA A 48 17.87 -11.92 -10.12
CA ALA A 48 18.45 -11.62 -11.40
C ALA A 48 17.42 -11.58 -12.52
N GLU A 49 17.71 -10.80 -13.55
CA GLU A 49 17.03 -10.90 -14.83
C GLU A 49 17.16 -12.31 -15.45
N PRO A 50 16.24 -12.70 -16.35
CA PRO A 50 16.43 -13.88 -17.18
C PRO A 50 17.67 -13.75 -18.06
N LYS A 51 18.42 -14.84 -18.22
CA LYS A 51 19.53 -14.95 -19.18
C LYS A 51 19.05 -14.91 -20.63
N ASN A 52 17.80 -15.30 -20.86
CA ASN A 52 17.13 -15.30 -22.15
C ASN A 52 15.73 -14.69 -22.00
N MET A 53 15.47 -13.56 -22.66
CA MET A 53 14.19 -12.87 -22.58
C MET A 53 13.01 -13.68 -23.13
N ALA A 54 13.27 -14.70 -23.98
CA ALA A 54 12.22 -15.62 -24.42
C ALA A 54 11.64 -16.45 -23.26
N ASP A 55 12.44 -16.76 -22.23
CA ASP A 55 11.95 -17.46 -21.03
C ASP A 55 10.98 -16.57 -20.24
N TRP A 56 11.27 -15.26 -20.18
CA TRP A 56 10.38 -14.27 -19.57
C TRP A 56 9.09 -14.08 -20.37
N GLU A 57 9.17 -13.93 -21.69
CA GLU A 57 7.98 -13.86 -22.54
C GLU A 57 7.10 -15.11 -22.36
N ASN A 58 7.69 -16.30 -22.36
CA ASN A 58 6.97 -17.55 -22.16
C ASN A 58 6.30 -17.60 -20.77
N TYR A 59 6.97 -17.12 -19.72
CA TYR A 59 6.38 -16.99 -18.39
C TYR A 59 5.18 -16.05 -18.39
N ILE A 60 5.33 -14.82 -18.89
CA ILE A 60 4.24 -13.85 -18.92
C ILE A 60 3.07 -14.38 -19.74
N ARG A 61 3.33 -14.92 -20.93
CA ARG A 61 2.27 -15.45 -21.81
C ARG A 61 1.54 -16.60 -21.16
N THR A 62 2.26 -17.51 -20.50
CA THR A 62 1.63 -18.64 -19.79
C THR A 62 0.72 -18.16 -18.66
N VAL A 63 1.22 -17.24 -17.81
CA VAL A 63 0.45 -16.71 -16.67
C VAL A 63 -0.76 -15.90 -17.16
N ALA A 64 -0.54 -14.95 -18.06
CA ALA A 64 -1.60 -14.10 -18.61
C ALA A 64 -2.68 -14.94 -19.31
N THR A 65 -2.30 -15.95 -20.10
CA THR A 65 -3.27 -16.80 -20.80
C THR A 65 -4.11 -17.61 -19.82
N ARG A 66 -3.48 -18.15 -18.76
CA ARG A 66 -4.17 -18.95 -17.75
C ARG A 66 -5.18 -18.14 -16.94
N TYR A 67 -4.83 -16.90 -16.61
CA TYR A 67 -5.61 -16.02 -15.73
C TYR A 67 -6.34 -14.89 -16.45
N LYS A 68 -6.45 -14.96 -17.78
CA LYS A 68 -7.23 -14.03 -18.60
C LYS A 68 -8.63 -13.83 -18.02
N GLY A 69 -9.03 -12.58 -17.81
CA GLY A 69 -10.30 -12.19 -17.21
C GLY A 69 -10.46 -12.57 -15.73
N LYS A 70 -9.42 -13.08 -15.06
CA LYS A 70 -9.43 -13.45 -13.64
C LYS A 70 -8.47 -12.62 -12.80
N ILE A 71 -7.29 -12.30 -13.35
CA ILE A 71 -6.34 -11.35 -12.77
C ILE A 71 -6.28 -10.15 -13.72
N LYS A 72 -6.61 -8.97 -13.19
CA LYS A 72 -6.60 -7.73 -13.97
C LYS A 72 -5.28 -6.96 -13.84
N TYR A 73 -4.57 -7.17 -12.73
CA TYR A 73 -3.45 -6.31 -12.35
C TYR A 73 -2.18 -7.15 -12.19
N TYR A 74 -1.15 -6.79 -12.95
CA TYR A 74 0.14 -7.47 -12.92
C TYR A 74 1.23 -6.47 -12.54
N GLU A 75 1.84 -6.65 -11.37
CA GLU A 75 2.93 -5.79 -10.91
C GLU A 75 4.28 -6.32 -11.40
N LEU A 76 5.04 -5.45 -12.07
CA LEU A 76 6.33 -5.81 -12.64
C LEU A 76 7.42 -5.78 -11.57
N TRP A 77 7.57 -6.87 -10.82
CA TRP A 77 8.63 -7.06 -9.83
C TRP A 77 8.49 -6.24 -8.53
N ASN A 78 8.91 -6.88 -7.43
CA ASN A 78 8.92 -6.33 -6.08
C ASN A 78 10.25 -5.61 -5.77
N GLU A 79 10.21 -4.33 -5.40
CA GLU A 79 11.35 -3.57 -4.85
C GLU A 79 12.67 -3.67 -5.65
N PRO A 80 12.78 -3.05 -6.83
CA PRO A 80 14.01 -3.09 -7.60
C PRO A 80 15.17 -2.44 -6.83
N ARG A 81 16.30 -3.12 -6.80
CA ARG A 81 17.59 -2.62 -6.30
C ARG A 81 18.53 -2.51 -7.50
N PHE A 82 18.19 -1.61 -8.42
CA PHE A 82 18.94 -1.45 -9.66
C PHE A 82 20.43 -1.28 -9.37
N ARG A 83 21.28 -2.08 -10.00
CA ARG A 83 22.71 -2.15 -9.66
C ARG A 83 23.43 -0.80 -9.79
N GLU A 84 22.99 0.05 -10.72
CA GLU A 84 23.51 1.41 -10.93
C GLU A 84 23.06 2.42 -9.86
N ILE A 85 22.03 2.08 -9.08
CA ILE A 85 21.46 2.93 -8.01
C ILE A 85 21.83 2.40 -6.61
N ASP A 86 21.98 1.09 -6.46
CA ASP A 86 22.24 0.40 -5.19
C ASP A 86 23.34 -0.67 -5.34
N PRO A 87 24.57 -0.31 -5.75
CA PRO A 87 25.63 -1.27 -6.13
C PRO A 87 26.08 -2.24 -5.01
N TYR A 88 25.75 -1.93 -3.76
CA TYR A 88 26.20 -2.70 -2.58
C TYR A 88 25.08 -3.49 -1.90
N ARG A 89 23.86 -3.51 -2.46
CA ARG A 89 22.71 -4.17 -1.81
C ARG A 89 22.42 -5.54 -2.44
N ALA A 90 22.82 -6.60 -1.73
CA ALA A 90 22.36 -7.97 -1.97
C ALA A 90 21.10 -8.26 -1.12
N VAL A 91 20.01 -7.53 -1.37
CA VAL A 91 18.74 -7.69 -0.64
C VAL A 91 17.65 -8.21 -1.58
N ALA A 92 16.58 -8.75 -1.01
CA ALA A 92 15.38 -9.13 -1.76
C ALA A 92 14.94 -7.96 -2.67
N GLY A 93 14.76 -8.24 -3.96
CA GLY A 93 14.53 -7.23 -4.99
C GLY A 93 15.16 -7.58 -6.33
N PHE A 94 14.92 -6.79 -7.39
CA PHE A 94 15.59 -6.99 -8.70
C PHE A 94 16.98 -6.37 -8.72
N THR A 95 18.02 -7.10 -9.11
CA THR A 95 19.42 -6.63 -9.09
C THR A 95 20.02 -6.36 -10.47
N GLY A 96 19.22 -6.45 -11.55
CA GLY A 96 19.62 -5.99 -12.88
C GLY A 96 19.60 -4.45 -13.00
N THR A 97 19.72 -3.95 -14.22
CA THR A 97 19.62 -2.50 -14.52
C THR A 97 18.18 -2.06 -14.72
N ALA A 98 17.90 -0.76 -14.54
CA ALA A 98 16.62 -0.17 -14.91
C ALA A 98 16.27 -0.43 -16.37
N LYS A 99 17.27 -0.38 -17.28
CA LYS A 99 17.08 -0.71 -18.70
C LYS A 99 16.62 -2.16 -18.93
N GLN A 100 17.22 -3.13 -18.23
CA GLN A 100 16.80 -4.54 -18.33
C GLN A 100 15.38 -4.72 -17.78
N MET A 101 15.01 -4.03 -16.71
CA MET A 101 13.64 -4.04 -16.22
C MET A 101 12.66 -3.45 -17.26
N VAL A 102 13.04 -2.38 -17.97
CA VAL A 102 12.18 -1.78 -19.01
C VAL A 102 12.00 -2.74 -20.18
N GLU A 103 13.04 -3.49 -20.57
CA GLU A 103 12.93 -4.54 -21.59
C GLU A 103 11.94 -5.63 -21.16
N MET A 104 12.03 -6.10 -19.90
CA MET A 104 11.07 -7.04 -19.33
C MET A 104 9.65 -6.48 -19.28
N GLY A 105 9.50 -5.20 -18.93
CA GLY A 105 8.22 -4.50 -18.91
C GLY A 105 7.61 -4.32 -20.29
N ALA A 106 8.42 -4.03 -21.32
CA ALA A 106 7.96 -3.94 -22.70
C ALA A 106 7.44 -5.28 -23.21
N ILE A 107 8.13 -6.38 -22.88
CA ILE A 107 7.66 -7.75 -23.18
C ILE A 107 6.35 -8.01 -22.44
N ALA A 108 6.29 -7.72 -21.14
CA ALA A 108 5.10 -7.98 -20.34
C ALA A 108 3.89 -7.19 -20.87
N LYS A 109 4.05 -5.89 -21.14
CA LYS A 109 2.99 -5.02 -21.66
C LYS A 109 2.49 -5.50 -23.02
N ARG A 110 3.40 -5.84 -23.94
CA ARG A 110 3.03 -6.38 -25.25
C ARG A 110 2.22 -7.68 -25.10
N VAL A 111 2.71 -8.64 -24.31
CA VAL A 111 2.03 -9.93 -24.13
C VAL A 111 0.68 -9.77 -23.47
N LEU A 112 0.56 -8.91 -22.45
CA LEU A 112 -0.72 -8.60 -21.82
C LEU A 112 -1.70 -8.03 -22.84
N ASN A 113 -1.31 -7.02 -23.63
CA ASN A 113 -2.15 -6.45 -24.68
C ASN A 113 -2.58 -7.49 -25.74
N GLU A 114 -1.73 -8.47 -26.07
CA GLU A 114 -2.06 -9.54 -27.01
C GLU A 114 -3.06 -10.57 -26.42
N VAL A 115 -2.90 -10.91 -25.15
CA VAL A 115 -3.65 -11.99 -24.49
C VAL A 115 -4.95 -11.48 -23.87
N ASP A 116 -4.87 -10.40 -23.11
CA ASP A 116 -5.94 -9.78 -22.35
C ASP A 116 -5.80 -8.24 -22.34
N PRO A 117 -6.40 -7.54 -23.32
CA PRO A 117 -6.29 -6.08 -23.44
C PRO A 117 -6.85 -5.28 -22.24
N GLU A 118 -7.66 -5.91 -21.38
CA GLU A 118 -8.18 -5.30 -20.16
C GLU A 118 -7.21 -5.41 -18.98
N ALA A 119 -6.16 -6.24 -19.10
CA ALA A 119 -5.14 -6.38 -18.08
C ALA A 119 -4.17 -5.18 -18.07
N MET A 120 -3.82 -4.75 -16.87
CA MET A 120 -2.92 -3.61 -16.64
C MET A 120 -1.56 -4.09 -16.13
N LEU A 121 -0.50 -3.49 -16.67
CA LEU A 121 0.85 -3.61 -16.15
C LEU A 121 1.13 -2.46 -15.18
N ILE A 122 1.36 -2.82 -13.93
CA ILE A 122 1.79 -1.90 -12.88
C ILE A 122 3.33 -1.86 -12.89
N SER A 123 3.91 -0.68 -12.73
CA SER A 123 5.36 -0.49 -12.65
C SER A 123 6.00 -1.38 -11.57
N PRO A 124 7.32 -1.61 -11.60
CA PRO A 124 8.02 -2.09 -10.42
C PRO A 124 7.77 -1.15 -9.25
N ALA A 125 7.44 -1.72 -8.10
CA ALA A 125 7.19 -0.94 -6.91
C ALA A 125 8.52 -0.64 -6.20
N ALA A 126 9.01 0.58 -6.35
CA ALA A 126 10.13 1.06 -5.53
C ALA A 126 9.67 1.26 -4.08
N ASP A 127 10.59 1.08 -3.13
CA ASP A 127 10.28 1.10 -1.69
C ASP A 127 11.03 2.19 -0.93
N SER A 128 10.70 2.29 0.37
CA SER A 128 11.17 3.28 1.34
C SER A 128 10.41 4.61 1.25
N GLY A 129 10.68 5.57 2.14
CA GLY A 129 10.18 6.95 2.01
C GLY A 129 10.81 7.70 0.82
N LEU A 130 11.09 8.99 1.00
CA LEU A 130 11.73 9.84 -0.03
C LEU A 130 13.02 9.25 -0.67
N PRO A 131 13.91 8.55 0.06
CA PRO A 131 15.13 8.01 -0.54
C PRO A 131 14.90 6.99 -1.67
N GLY A 132 13.73 6.34 -1.73
CA GLY A 132 13.39 5.37 -2.77
C GLY A 132 13.09 5.99 -4.13
N LEU A 133 12.79 7.30 -4.18
CA LEU A 133 12.46 8.03 -5.41
C LEU A 133 13.56 7.94 -6.46
N LYS A 134 14.83 7.78 -6.06
CA LYS A 134 15.94 7.57 -7.00
C LYS A 134 15.76 6.33 -7.88
N ARG A 135 15.10 5.27 -7.38
CA ARG A 135 14.82 4.03 -8.13
C ARG A 135 13.67 4.24 -9.11
N LEU A 136 12.59 4.88 -8.66
CA LEU A 136 11.50 5.27 -9.55
C LEU A 136 12.01 6.20 -10.66
N LYS A 137 12.87 7.16 -10.31
CA LYS A 137 13.51 8.04 -11.31
C LYS A 137 14.33 7.24 -12.31
N ALA A 138 15.16 6.29 -11.87
CA ALA A 138 15.95 5.44 -12.77
C ALA A 138 15.07 4.61 -13.72
N TRP A 139 13.95 4.08 -13.22
CA TRP A 139 12.92 3.42 -14.03
C TRP A 139 12.35 4.35 -15.10
N LEU A 140 11.95 5.57 -14.72
CA LEU A 140 11.37 6.56 -15.62
C LEU A 140 12.39 7.08 -16.64
N ASP A 141 13.65 7.34 -16.24
CA ASP A 141 14.77 7.71 -17.12
C ASP A 141 15.05 6.64 -18.19
N ALA A 142 14.93 5.36 -17.81
CA ALA A 142 15.08 4.24 -18.74
C ALA A 142 13.89 4.08 -19.71
N GLY A 143 12.83 4.89 -19.57
CA GLY A 143 11.63 4.85 -20.41
C GLY A 143 10.49 3.99 -19.84
N GLY A 144 10.59 3.56 -18.58
CA GLY A 144 9.63 2.67 -17.93
C GLY A 144 8.21 3.22 -17.83
N GLY A 145 8.05 4.55 -17.82
CA GLY A 145 6.73 5.19 -17.87
C GLY A 145 5.90 4.81 -19.10
N LYS A 146 6.54 4.46 -20.23
CA LYS A 146 5.84 4.11 -21.48
C LYS A 146 5.20 2.73 -21.46
N VAL A 147 5.58 1.88 -20.52
CA VAL A 147 5.07 0.49 -20.41
C VAL A 147 4.19 0.31 -19.17
N SER A 148 4.05 1.32 -18.32
CA SER A 148 3.24 1.27 -17.10
C SER A 148 1.86 1.88 -17.33
N ASP A 149 0.81 1.11 -17.01
CA ASP A 149 -0.56 1.62 -16.92
C ASP A 149 -0.82 2.29 -15.56
N VAL A 150 -0.06 1.88 -14.53
CA VAL A 150 -0.11 2.38 -13.15
C VAL A 150 1.32 2.49 -12.61
N ILE A 151 1.60 3.51 -11.79
CA ILE A 151 2.86 3.61 -11.05
C ILE A 151 2.65 3.09 -9.62
N ALA A 152 3.39 2.04 -9.23
CA ALA A 152 3.38 1.52 -7.88
C ALA A 152 4.57 2.00 -7.04
N TYR A 153 4.37 2.04 -5.73
CA TYR A 153 5.38 2.38 -4.75
C TYR A 153 5.05 1.75 -3.39
N HIS A 154 6.04 1.37 -2.59
CA HIS A 154 5.86 0.85 -1.23
C HIS A 154 6.17 1.96 -0.22
N ILE A 155 5.13 2.57 0.37
CA ILE A 155 5.27 3.74 1.24
C ILE A 155 5.50 3.29 2.68
N TYR A 156 6.72 2.82 2.93
CA TYR A 156 7.23 2.54 4.27
C TYR A 156 7.79 3.81 4.90
N VAL A 157 7.00 4.47 5.76
CA VAL A 157 7.39 5.65 6.56
C VAL A 157 6.81 5.58 7.97
N THR A 158 7.51 6.14 8.95
CA THR A 158 7.02 6.31 10.33
C THR A 158 7.38 7.71 10.85
N PRO A 159 6.42 8.48 11.41
CA PRO A 159 5.00 8.16 11.58
C PRO A 159 4.18 8.27 10.27
N PRO A 160 2.90 7.83 10.25
CA PRO A 160 2.03 7.91 9.06
C PRO A 160 1.92 9.32 8.44
N GLU A 161 2.10 10.37 9.24
CA GLU A 161 2.07 11.77 8.80
C GLU A 161 3.15 12.15 7.78
N GLN A 162 4.12 11.27 7.53
CA GLN A 162 5.08 11.44 6.43
C GLN A 162 4.53 11.03 5.06
N ILE A 163 3.44 10.24 5.01
CA ILE A 163 2.82 9.75 3.75
C ILE A 163 2.50 10.91 2.79
N PRO A 164 1.85 12.01 3.20
CA PRO A 164 1.55 13.13 2.30
C PRO A 164 2.79 13.72 1.62
N GLY A 165 3.91 13.82 2.35
CA GLY A 165 5.17 14.32 1.80
C GLY A 165 5.74 13.38 0.72
N VAL A 166 5.67 12.07 0.94
CA VAL A 166 6.12 11.06 -0.04
C VAL A 166 5.21 11.07 -1.27
N VAL A 167 3.89 11.06 -1.10
CA VAL A 167 2.94 11.06 -2.23
C VAL A 167 3.06 12.34 -3.05
N HIS A 168 3.26 13.49 -2.41
CA HIS A 168 3.50 14.74 -3.11
C HIS A 168 4.79 14.68 -3.96
N ALA A 169 5.89 14.17 -3.40
CA ALA A 169 7.14 14.02 -4.12
C ALA A 169 7.03 12.99 -5.28
N LEU A 170 6.30 11.89 -5.07
CA LEU A 170 5.99 10.90 -6.11
C LEU A 170 5.23 11.54 -7.27
N ARG A 171 4.14 12.26 -6.99
CA ARG A 171 3.34 12.94 -8.01
C ARG A 171 4.16 13.97 -8.78
N ASN A 172 4.97 14.77 -8.08
CA ASN A 172 5.87 15.72 -8.73
C ASN A 172 6.87 15.04 -9.67
N LEU A 173 7.46 13.92 -9.25
CA LEU A 173 8.38 13.17 -10.09
C LEU A 173 7.67 12.58 -11.31
N VAL A 174 6.55 11.90 -11.13
CA VAL A 174 5.75 11.29 -12.22
C VAL A 174 5.29 12.36 -13.24
N ASN A 175 4.89 13.54 -12.77
CA ASN A 175 4.48 14.66 -13.63
C ASN A 175 5.62 15.18 -14.52
N GLN A 176 6.88 15.15 -14.06
CA GLN A 176 8.03 15.57 -14.88
C GLN A 176 8.22 14.70 -16.13
N TYR A 177 7.68 13.48 -16.12
CA TYR A 177 7.72 12.56 -17.27
C TYR A 177 6.41 12.57 -18.09
N GLY A 178 5.51 13.53 -17.84
CA GLY A 178 4.25 13.68 -18.58
C GLY A 178 3.18 12.65 -18.22
N LEU A 179 3.26 12.04 -17.04
CA LEU A 179 2.38 10.96 -16.58
C LEU A 179 1.32 11.45 -15.57
N SER A 180 0.88 12.70 -15.68
CA SER A 180 -0.01 13.32 -14.68
C SER A 180 -1.40 12.69 -14.55
N GLY A 181 -1.85 11.96 -15.56
CA GLY A 181 -3.11 11.21 -15.54
C GLY A 181 -2.96 9.74 -15.13
N VAL A 182 -1.75 9.27 -14.86
CA VAL A 182 -1.50 7.87 -14.49
C VAL A 182 -1.77 7.68 -13.00
N GLU A 183 -2.49 6.62 -12.65
CA GLU A 183 -2.77 6.28 -11.25
C GLU A 183 -1.47 5.98 -10.48
N ILE A 184 -1.45 6.32 -9.18
CA ILE A 184 -0.38 5.91 -8.26
C ILE A 184 -0.98 5.02 -7.18
N TRP A 185 -0.43 3.82 -7.07
CA TRP A 185 -0.85 2.83 -6.09
C TRP A 185 0.24 2.66 -5.04
N ASN A 186 -0.17 2.61 -3.78
CA ASN A 186 0.68 2.10 -2.71
C ASN A 186 0.46 0.59 -2.60
N THR A 187 1.37 -0.22 -3.15
CA THR A 187 1.20 -1.68 -3.21
C THR A 187 1.74 -2.42 -1.99
N GLU A 188 2.40 -1.70 -1.08
CA GLU A 188 2.82 -2.26 0.21
C GLU A 188 3.04 -1.15 1.25
N SER A 189 2.52 -1.34 2.47
CA SER A 189 2.81 -0.49 3.63
C SER A 189 2.43 -1.23 4.90
N GLY A 190 3.11 -0.91 5.99
CA GLY A 190 2.77 -1.42 7.31
C GLY A 190 3.80 -0.99 8.35
N PHE A 191 3.57 -1.43 9.58
CA PHE A 191 4.42 -1.15 10.73
C PHE A 191 4.70 -2.45 11.48
N VAL A 192 5.83 -2.49 12.20
CA VAL A 192 6.10 -3.59 13.12
C VAL A 192 5.22 -3.39 14.36
N VAL A 193 4.30 -4.31 14.58
CA VAL A 193 3.36 -4.34 15.70
C VAL A 193 3.61 -5.60 16.53
N GLU A 194 3.42 -5.49 17.85
CA GLU A 194 3.37 -6.63 18.75
C GLU A 194 2.44 -7.73 18.21
N SER A 195 2.88 -8.98 18.29
CA SER A 195 2.16 -10.13 17.75
C SER A 195 2.28 -11.34 18.68
N PRO A 196 1.17 -12.05 18.95
CA PRO A 196 1.23 -13.28 19.74
C PRO A 196 1.79 -14.47 18.96
N ASP A 197 1.73 -14.44 17.62
CA ASP A 197 2.18 -15.54 16.76
C ASP A 197 3.72 -15.59 16.63
N ARG A 198 4.38 -14.44 16.80
CA ARG A 198 5.84 -14.33 16.73
C ARG A 198 6.33 -13.07 17.43
N GLU A 199 7.41 -13.21 18.21
CA GLU A 199 8.11 -12.07 18.81
C GLU A 199 8.50 -11.03 17.75
N ALA A 200 7.97 -9.82 17.89
CA ALA A 200 8.30 -8.68 17.05
C ALA A 200 9.64 -8.09 17.45
N LYS A 201 10.53 -7.86 16.47
CA LYS A 201 11.86 -7.29 16.70
C LYS A 201 12.11 -6.15 15.74
N VAL A 202 12.77 -5.12 16.25
CA VAL A 202 13.35 -4.03 15.45
C VAL A 202 14.35 -4.63 14.46
N THR A 203 14.22 -4.31 13.18
CA THR A 203 15.10 -4.82 12.11
C THR A 203 16.12 -3.80 11.63
N GLY A 204 16.19 -2.63 12.28
CA GLY A 204 17.30 -1.67 12.16
C GLY A 204 17.19 -0.65 11.03
N SER A 205 16.13 -0.65 10.22
CA SER A 205 15.82 0.50 9.35
C SER A 205 15.05 1.56 10.15
N GLU A 206 15.16 2.84 9.78
CA GLU A 206 14.42 3.93 10.46
C GLU A 206 12.90 3.65 10.50
N VAL A 207 12.36 3.01 9.46
CA VAL A 207 10.92 2.69 9.36
C VAL A 207 10.50 1.54 10.28
N PHE A 208 11.40 0.58 10.51
CA PHE A 208 11.17 -0.57 11.38
C PHE A 208 11.99 -0.46 12.68
N GLY A 209 12.21 0.79 13.11
CA GLY A 209 13.00 1.18 14.28
C GLY A 209 12.26 1.03 15.61
N GLU A 210 10.94 0.83 15.56
CA GLU A 210 10.04 0.74 16.72
C GLU A 210 9.12 -0.48 16.54
N VAL A 211 8.87 -1.19 17.64
CA VAL A 211 7.77 -2.16 17.74
C VAL A 211 6.60 -1.43 18.41
N LEU A 212 5.50 -1.26 17.69
CA LEU A 212 4.30 -0.61 18.21
C LEU A 212 3.49 -1.60 19.05
N ASN A 213 2.92 -1.14 20.17
CA ASN A 213 1.87 -1.89 20.84
C ASN A 213 0.62 -1.98 19.94
N VAL A 214 -0.28 -2.92 20.27
CA VAL A 214 -1.43 -3.25 19.42
C VAL A 214 -2.39 -2.07 19.22
N GLU A 215 -2.58 -1.19 20.21
CA GLU A 215 -3.43 0.01 20.09
C GLU A 215 -2.81 1.06 19.17
N LYS A 216 -1.51 1.34 19.33
CA LYS A 216 -0.77 2.29 18.48
C LYS A 216 -0.66 1.76 17.06
N GLY A 217 -0.47 0.45 16.87
CA GLY A 217 -0.52 -0.22 15.57
C GLY A 217 -1.88 -0.03 14.87
N ALA A 218 -2.99 -0.17 15.61
CA ALA A 218 -4.33 0.07 15.09
C ALA A 218 -4.54 1.54 14.67
N ALA A 219 -4.13 2.49 15.52
CA ALA A 219 -4.17 3.91 15.22
C ALA A 219 -3.34 4.26 13.97
N TYR A 220 -2.13 3.71 13.85
CA TYR A 220 -1.24 3.95 12.71
C TYR A 220 -1.80 3.35 11.42
N ALA A 221 -2.41 2.16 11.47
CA ALA A 221 -3.09 1.57 10.31
C ALA A 221 -4.21 2.49 9.78
N SER A 222 -5.05 3.00 10.67
CA SER A 222 -6.11 3.94 10.32
C SER A 222 -5.55 5.25 9.72
N ARG A 223 -4.58 5.87 10.39
CA ARG A 223 -3.93 7.11 9.94
C ARG A 223 -3.27 6.94 8.57
N ALA A 224 -2.60 5.82 8.33
CA ALA A 224 -1.96 5.54 7.05
C ALA A 224 -2.97 5.46 5.90
N LEU A 225 -4.10 4.78 6.10
CA LEU A 225 -5.19 4.71 5.12
C LEU A 225 -5.80 6.09 4.84
N ILE A 226 -6.12 6.84 5.89
CA ILE A 226 -6.72 8.18 5.78
C ILE A 226 -5.78 9.11 5.01
N LEU A 227 -4.50 9.13 5.37
CA LEU A 227 -3.52 10.02 4.76
C LEU A 227 -3.15 9.59 3.34
N GLY A 228 -3.13 8.28 3.06
CA GLY A 228 -2.99 7.77 1.70
C GLY A 228 -4.13 8.23 0.80
N ALA A 229 -5.37 8.06 1.25
CA ALA A 229 -6.55 8.53 0.53
C ALA A 229 -6.57 10.07 0.37
N ALA A 230 -6.26 10.81 1.45
CA ALA A 230 -6.22 12.27 1.43
C ALA A 230 -5.15 12.83 0.49
N SER A 231 -4.08 12.07 0.26
CA SER A 231 -2.97 12.47 -0.62
C SER A 231 -3.23 12.13 -2.10
N GLY A 232 -4.36 11.49 -2.42
CA GLY A 232 -4.73 11.14 -3.79
C GLY A 232 -4.05 9.88 -4.32
N LEU A 233 -3.79 8.89 -3.44
CA LEU A 233 -3.49 7.53 -3.89
C LEU A 233 -4.77 6.87 -4.41
N ASP A 234 -4.67 6.22 -5.57
CA ASP A 234 -5.81 5.55 -6.20
C ASP A 234 -6.08 4.17 -5.58
N ARG A 235 -5.03 3.54 -5.00
CA ARG A 235 -5.14 2.27 -4.28
C ARG A 235 -4.11 2.17 -3.16
N PHE A 236 -4.47 1.49 -2.07
CA PHE A 236 -3.60 1.26 -0.91
C PHE A 236 -3.70 -0.20 -0.45
N PHE A 237 -2.56 -0.89 -0.42
CA PHE A 237 -2.44 -2.26 0.07
C PHE A 237 -1.71 -2.27 1.40
N TRP A 238 -2.22 -3.08 2.33
CA TRP A 238 -1.59 -3.31 3.62
C TRP A 238 -0.74 -4.57 3.59
N TYR A 239 0.50 -4.44 4.05
CA TYR A 239 1.35 -5.56 4.41
C TYR A 239 1.21 -5.80 5.92
N SER A 240 0.51 -6.84 6.34
CA SER A 240 -0.02 -7.94 5.52
C SER A 240 -1.30 -8.54 6.08
N TRP A 241 -1.83 -9.57 5.41
CA TRP A 241 -2.91 -10.35 5.97
C TRP A 241 -2.47 -11.16 7.20
N ASP A 242 -1.39 -11.95 7.08
CA ASP A 242 -1.01 -12.98 8.07
C ASP A 242 0.51 -13.11 8.35
N ILE A 243 1.35 -12.16 7.91
CA ILE A 243 2.76 -12.08 8.34
C ILE A 243 2.83 -11.49 9.76
N PRO A 244 3.16 -12.29 10.79
CA PRO A 244 2.77 -12.04 12.18
C PRO A 244 2.97 -10.62 12.70
N THR A 245 4.12 -10.01 12.43
CA THR A 245 4.53 -8.73 13.03
C THR A 245 3.96 -7.51 12.32
N MET A 246 3.17 -7.68 11.27
CA MET A 246 2.53 -6.58 10.51
C MET A 246 1.10 -6.94 10.08
N ALA A 247 0.57 -8.04 10.61
CA ALA A 247 -0.64 -8.67 10.10
C ALA A 247 -1.93 -7.99 10.59
N LEU A 248 -2.93 -7.95 9.72
CA LEU A 248 -4.32 -7.64 10.08
C LEU A 248 -5.02 -8.83 10.76
N THR A 249 -4.37 -10.00 10.78
CA THR A 249 -4.87 -11.22 11.41
C THR A 249 -3.81 -11.96 12.20
N GLU A 250 -4.24 -12.80 13.13
CA GLU A 250 -3.40 -13.70 13.91
C GLU A 250 -3.96 -15.13 13.86
N GLY A 251 -3.19 -16.09 14.40
CA GLY A 251 -3.55 -17.50 14.40
C GLY A 251 -3.62 -18.09 13.00
N LYS A 252 -2.79 -17.60 12.07
CA LYS A 252 -2.78 -17.92 10.62
C LYS A 252 -4.08 -17.50 9.91
N GLY A 253 -4.49 -16.24 10.05
CA GLY A 253 -5.68 -15.74 9.33
C GLY A 253 -7.02 -16.02 10.01
N ARG A 254 -7.02 -16.47 11.27
CA ARG A 254 -8.26 -16.94 11.95
C ARG A 254 -8.93 -15.88 12.80
N THR A 255 -8.15 -14.98 13.38
CA THR A 255 -8.64 -13.91 14.24
C THR A 255 -8.21 -12.57 13.68
N ILE A 256 -9.12 -11.61 13.58
CA ILE A 256 -8.81 -10.25 13.16
C ILE A 256 -8.15 -9.50 14.32
N THR A 257 -6.99 -8.87 14.09
CA THR A 257 -6.28 -8.10 15.11
C THR A 257 -6.95 -6.75 15.37
N LEU A 258 -6.50 -5.98 16.38
CA LEU A 258 -6.94 -4.59 16.54
C LEU A 258 -6.64 -3.74 15.31
N ALA A 259 -5.49 -3.95 14.65
CA ALA A 259 -5.16 -3.29 13.40
C ALA A 259 -6.09 -3.71 12.25
N GLY A 260 -6.47 -4.99 12.18
CA GLY A 260 -7.47 -5.47 11.23
C GLY A 260 -8.85 -4.84 11.42
N ASN A 261 -9.33 -4.74 12.67
CA ASN A 261 -10.60 -4.07 12.97
C ASN A 261 -10.54 -2.57 12.65
N ALA A 262 -9.43 -1.91 12.96
CA ALA A 262 -9.19 -0.52 12.58
C ALA A 262 -9.18 -0.32 11.06
N TYR A 263 -8.57 -1.24 10.30
CA TYR A 263 -8.58 -1.23 8.84
C TYR A 263 -10.02 -1.28 8.32
N ILE A 264 -10.82 -2.25 8.77
CA ILE A 264 -12.23 -2.41 8.37
C ILE A 264 -13.05 -1.15 8.71
N LYS A 265 -12.88 -0.61 9.92
CA LYS A 265 -13.58 0.60 10.35
C LYS A 265 -13.24 1.81 9.48
N THR A 266 -11.95 1.99 9.20
CA THR A 266 -11.44 3.10 8.41
C THR A 266 -11.89 3.00 6.96
N GLU A 267 -11.82 1.80 6.38
CA GLU A 267 -12.34 1.50 5.05
C GLU A 267 -13.81 1.91 4.93
N ARG A 268 -14.65 1.50 5.89
CA ARG A 268 -16.07 1.87 5.96
C ARG A 268 -16.27 3.40 6.03
N TRP A 269 -15.43 4.11 6.78
CA TRP A 269 -15.49 5.58 6.82
C TRP A 269 -15.18 6.21 5.45
N LEU A 270 -14.15 5.70 4.76
CA LEU A 270 -13.64 6.26 3.50
C LEU A 270 -14.47 5.86 2.27
N ARG A 271 -15.06 4.66 2.24
CA ARG A 271 -15.76 4.11 1.07
C ARG A 271 -16.86 5.04 0.55
N GLY A 272 -16.70 5.59 -0.66
CA GLY A 272 -17.69 6.49 -1.27
C GLY A 272 -17.74 7.89 -0.65
N ALA A 273 -16.77 8.24 0.20
CA ALA A 273 -16.53 9.60 0.67
C ALA A 273 -15.29 10.18 -0.02
N ALA A 274 -15.23 11.50 -0.15
CA ALA A 274 -14.05 12.24 -0.58
C ALA A 274 -13.43 12.95 0.62
N ILE A 275 -12.10 12.93 0.73
CA ILE A 275 -11.35 13.80 1.65
C ILE A 275 -10.96 15.05 0.88
N ASN A 276 -11.49 16.20 1.28
CA ASN A 276 -11.26 17.47 0.57
C ASN A 276 -10.03 18.20 1.09
N GLU A 277 -9.71 18.03 2.36
CA GLU A 277 -8.62 18.73 3.05
C GLU A 277 -8.20 17.89 4.24
N CYS A 278 -6.89 17.80 4.48
CA CYS A 278 -6.31 17.44 5.77
C CYS A 278 -5.38 18.56 6.18
N ARG A 279 -5.54 19.05 7.41
CA ARG A 279 -4.69 20.11 7.97
C ARG A 279 -4.30 19.76 9.40
N THR A 280 -3.22 20.38 9.84
CA THR A 280 -2.84 20.38 11.26
C THR A 280 -3.20 21.72 11.90
N ALA A 281 -3.65 21.70 13.15
CA ALA A 281 -3.94 22.92 13.91
C ALA A 281 -2.71 23.45 14.66
N ASP A 282 -1.79 22.56 15.07
CA ASP A 282 -0.65 22.85 15.96
C ASP A 282 0.47 21.81 15.80
N ASP A 283 0.67 21.32 14.57
CA ASP A 283 1.58 20.21 14.20
C ASP A 283 1.27 18.85 14.84
N LYS A 284 0.30 18.78 15.76
CA LYS A 284 -0.09 17.55 16.46
C LYS A 284 -1.54 17.17 16.22
N LEU A 285 -2.47 18.12 16.22
CA LEU A 285 -3.88 17.83 15.96
C LEU A 285 -4.18 17.86 14.47
N TRP A 286 -4.44 16.69 13.90
CA TRP A 286 -4.87 16.52 12.53
C TRP A 286 -6.37 16.56 12.41
N ILE A 287 -6.85 17.24 11.38
CA ILE A 287 -8.27 17.38 11.04
C ILE A 287 -8.40 17.16 9.55
N CYS A 288 -9.12 16.12 9.15
CA CYS A 288 -9.49 15.87 7.76
C CYS A 288 -10.99 16.07 7.54
N THR A 289 -11.32 16.83 6.50
CA THR A 289 -12.69 17.13 6.07
C THR A 289 -13.15 16.12 5.03
N MET A 290 -14.20 15.38 5.37
CA MET A 290 -14.83 14.41 4.47
C MET A 290 -16.21 14.86 4.02
N ASN A 291 -16.53 14.55 2.76
CA ASN A 291 -17.86 14.72 2.18
C ASN A 291 -18.39 13.38 1.64
N ARG A 292 -19.68 13.12 1.84
CA ARG A 292 -20.43 11.99 1.25
C ARG A 292 -21.77 12.52 0.77
N GLY A 293 -21.86 12.80 -0.52
CA GLY A 293 -22.95 13.63 -1.05
C GLY A 293 -22.94 15.00 -0.36
N GLU A 294 -24.06 15.40 0.21
CA GLU A 294 -24.19 16.66 0.96
C GLU A 294 -23.76 16.56 2.43
N ARG A 295 -23.57 15.34 2.96
CA ARG A 295 -23.17 15.12 4.35
C ARG A 295 -21.68 15.38 4.55
N LYS A 296 -21.34 15.99 5.68
CA LYS A 296 -19.95 16.30 6.08
C LYS A 296 -19.57 15.54 7.34
N ALA A 297 -18.33 15.06 7.39
CA ALA A 297 -17.73 14.47 8.58
C ALA A 297 -16.29 14.97 8.77
N ARG A 298 -15.76 14.81 9.98
CA ARG A 298 -14.39 15.20 10.32
C ARG A 298 -13.66 14.03 10.95
N LEU A 299 -12.54 13.63 10.36
CA LEU A 299 -11.59 12.75 11.04
C LEU A 299 -10.65 13.60 11.88
N VAL A 300 -10.49 13.27 13.15
CA VAL A 300 -9.66 14.02 14.09
C VAL A 300 -8.81 13.09 14.92
N TRP A 301 -7.51 13.35 15.00
CA TRP A 301 -6.58 12.66 15.90
C TRP A 301 -5.45 13.60 16.34
N ASN A 302 -4.78 13.24 17.42
CA ASN A 302 -3.58 13.89 17.91
C ASN A 302 -2.38 12.99 17.65
N THR A 303 -1.26 13.50 17.14
CA THR A 303 -0.14 12.63 16.74
C THR A 303 0.52 11.89 17.91
N THR A 304 0.46 12.47 19.12
CA THR A 304 1.09 11.92 20.33
C THR A 304 0.26 12.19 21.58
N GLY A 305 -0.08 11.15 22.33
CA GLY A 305 -0.78 11.26 23.61
C GLY A 305 -2.20 11.83 23.51
N THR A 306 -2.85 11.98 24.66
CA THR A 306 -4.24 12.44 24.75
C THR A 306 -4.34 13.93 25.06
N ARG A 307 -5.31 14.61 24.43
CA ARG A 307 -5.75 15.96 24.77
C ARG A 307 -7.27 16.06 24.90
N ASN A 308 -7.73 16.90 25.83
CA ASN A 308 -9.10 17.39 25.79
C ASN A 308 -9.17 18.49 24.74
N TRP A 309 -10.14 18.40 23.82
CA TRP A 309 -10.28 19.31 22.70
C TRP A 309 -11.73 19.76 22.55
N MET A 310 -11.91 21.03 22.21
CA MET A 310 -13.23 21.63 22.00
C MET A 310 -13.55 21.56 20.51
N VAL A 311 -14.62 20.85 20.17
CA VAL A 311 -15.10 20.75 18.80
C VAL A 311 -15.60 22.13 18.34
N PRO A 312 -15.17 22.64 17.18
CA PRO A 312 -15.62 23.92 16.68
C PRO A 312 -17.15 23.97 16.53
N ALA A 313 -17.79 24.99 17.14
CA ALA A 313 -19.25 25.10 17.21
C ALA A 313 -19.92 25.09 15.83
N GLN A 314 -19.26 25.63 14.81
CA GLN A 314 -19.74 25.65 13.43
C GLN A 314 -19.87 24.27 12.78
N TRP A 315 -19.29 23.22 13.37
CA TRP A 315 -19.47 21.84 12.90
C TRP A 315 -20.79 21.23 13.35
N GLN A 316 -21.46 21.83 14.35
CA GLN A 316 -22.71 21.32 14.92
C GLN A 316 -22.62 19.82 15.26
N ALA A 317 -21.47 19.41 15.80
CA ALA A 317 -21.17 18.01 16.05
C ALA A 317 -22.15 17.43 17.07
N ARG A 318 -22.78 16.31 16.72
CA ARG A 318 -23.71 15.57 17.59
C ARG A 318 -23.08 14.32 18.14
N GLN A 319 -22.36 13.59 17.29
CA GLN A 319 -21.79 12.31 17.63
C GLN A 319 -20.39 12.17 17.06
N TYR A 320 -19.61 11.29 17.66
CA TYR A 320 -18.36 10.82 17.11
C TYR A 320 -18.21 9.32 17.28
N GLU A 321 -17.55 8.69 16.34
CA GLU A 321 -17.20 7.27 16.39
C GLU A 321 -15.72 7.11 16.68
N THR A 322 -15.39 6.15 17.54
CA THR A 322 -14.00 5.77 17.80
C THR A 322 -13.58 4.62 16.89
N LEU A 323 -12.27 4.49 16.67
CA LEU A 323 -11.71 3.47 15.78
C LEU A 323 -12.08 2.02 16.17
N LEU A 324 -12.14 1.73 17.47
CA LEU A 324 -12.41 0.39 18.02
C LEU A 324 -13.76 0.31 18.73
N GLY A 325 -14.56 1.38 18.72
CA GLY A 325 -15.82 1.47 19.45
C GLY A 325 -17.01 1.85 18.57
N GLY A 326 -18.10 2.21 19.24
CA GLY A 326 -19.35 2.66 18.62
C GLY A 326 -19.49 4.19 18.62
N MET A 327 -20.67 4.65 18.19
CA MET A 327 -21.05 6.06 18.24
C MET A 327 -21.18 6.53 19.70
N THR A 328 -20.62 7.71 19.99
CA THR A 328 -20.72 8.40 21.27
C THR A 328 -21.24 9.81 21.05
N ASN A 329 -22.11 10.32 21.92
CA ASN A 329 -22.59 11.69 21.83
C ASN A 329 -21.48 12.67 22.22
N VAL A 330 -21.37 13.78 21.48
CA VAL A 330 -20.60 14.95 21.89
C VAL A 330 -21.32 15.59 23.06
N ASP A 331 -20.59 15.90 24.13
CA ASP A 331 -21.21 16.52 25.31
C ASP A 331 -21.74 17.93 25.03
N GLN A 332 -22.60 18.45 25.91
CA GLN A 332 -23.17 19.79 25.76
C GLN A 332 -22.11 20.91 25.81
N SER A 333 -20.92 20.63 26.32
CA SER A 333 -19.80 21.58 26.34
C SER A 333 -19.00 21.58 25.03
N GLY A 334 -19.31 20.65 24.11
CA GLY A 334 -18.55 20.43 22.88
C GLY A 334 -17.16 19.84 23.12
N ARG A 335 -16.86 19.32 24.31
CA ARG A 335 -15.54 18.79 24.66
C ARG A 335 -15.47 17.29 24.37
N ILE A 336 -14.39 16.88 23.73
CA ILE A 336 -14.08 15.47 23.48
C ILE A 336 -12.63 15.17 23.83
N ARG A 337 -12.37 13.91 24.15
CA ARG A 337 -11.01 13.39 24.35
C ARG A 337 -10.48 12.89 23.00
N VAL A 338 -9.41 13.49 22.51
CA VAL A 338 -8.72 13.09 21.27
C VAL A 338 -7.36 12.50 21.63
N ASP A 339 -7.04 11.34 21.10
CA ASP A 339 -5.73 10.70 21.23
C ASP A 339 -5.19 10.30 19.85
N GLU A 340 -4.27 9.32 19.82
CA GLU A 340 -3.62 8.86 18.60
C GLU A 340 -4.55 8.11 17.65
N ALA A 341 -5.67 7.57 18.14
CA ALA A 341 -6.66 6.88 17.33
C ALA A 341 -7.62 7.90 16.68
N PRO A 342 -7.79 7.87 15.35
CA PRO A 342 -8.77 8.73 14.68
C PRO A 342 -10.19 8.55 15.19
N LEU A 343 -10.87 9.69 15.36
CA LEU A 343 -12.30 9.78 15.62
C LEU A 343 -13.00 10.30 14.37
N LEU A 344 -14.16 9.75 14.02
CA LEU A 344 -15.04 10.31 13.00
C LEU A 344 -16.15 11.11 13.67
N ILE A 345 -16.17 12.43 13.49
CA ILE A 345 -17.17 13.35 14.04
C ILE A 345 -18.22 13.68 12.97
N VAL A 346 -19.50 13.60 13.33
CA VAL A 346 -20.66 13.87 12.47
C VAL A 346 -21.65 14.84 13.13
N SER A 347 -22.44 15.53 12.31
CA SER A 347 -23.42 16.54 12.75
C SER A 347 -24.87 16.03 12.84
N ASP A 348 -25.08 14.72 12.63
CA ASP A 348 -26.38 14.07 12.64
C ASP A 348 -26.28 12.72 13.38
N ASP A 349 -27.42 12.07 13.58
CA ASP A 349 -27.52 10.79 14.32
C ASP A 349 -27.53 9.58 13.37
N LEU A 350 -27.14 9.78 12.09
CA LEU A 350 -27.14 8.73 11.06
C LEU A 350 -25.75 8.10 10.94
N ALA A 351 -25.72 6.78 10.76
CA ALA A 351 -24.46 6.07 10.50
C ALA A 351 -23.72 6.67 9.28
N TRP A 352 -22.39 6.74 9.39
CA TRP A 352 -21.52 7.17 8.30
C TRP A 352 -20.92 5.97 7.59
N GLY A 353 -21.15 5.90 6.27
CA GLY A 353 -20.76 4.74 5.47
C GLY A 353 -21.80 3.62 5.54
N THR A 354 -21.74 2.73 4.56
CA THR A 354 -22.48 1.47 4.57
C THR A 354 -21.64 0.42 5.29
N PRO A 355 -22.23 -0.48 6.10
CA PRO A 355 -21.53 -1.59 6.72
C PRO A 355 -20.72 -2.44 5.75
#